data_AF-A0A430M985-F1
#
_entry.id   AF-A0A430M985-F1
#
_cell.length_a   1.000
_cell.length_b   1.000
_cell.length_c   1.000
_cell.angle_alpha   90.00
_cell.angle_beta   90.00
_cell.angle_gamma   90.00
#
_symmetry.space_group_name_H-M   'P 1'
#
loop_
_entity.id
_entity.type
_entity.pdbx_description
1 polymer ?
#
loop_
_entity_poly.entity_id
_entity_poly.type
_entity_poly.pdbx_seq_one_letter_code
_entity_poly.pdbx_strand_id
1 'polypeptide(L)' 'MDMVIDTFPQYRLWKSSLLGYLKQQFPTYSNDISVEEHGTVYRLTIPQKLTPAQRNYILNYVRYRPDSDDD' A
#
# COMPACT_ATOMS: atom_id res chain seq x y z
N MET A 1 13.84 -14.55 5.43
CA MET A 1 13.52 -13.99 4.10
C MET A 1 14.20 -12.64 3.97
N ASP A 2 14.71 -12.33 2.79
CA ASP A 2 15.13 -10.96 2.47
C ASP A 2 13.86 -10.13 2.19
N MET A 3 13.53 -9.20 3.08
CA MET A 3 12.38 -8.30 2.90
C MET A 3 12.84 -7.14 2.03
N VAL A 4 12.06 -6.82 1.00
CA VAL A 4 12.36 -5.70 0.11
C VAL A 4 11.67 -4.43 0.60
N ILE A 5 12.37 -3.31 0.42
CA ILE A 5 11.80 -1.98 0.57
C ILE A 5 11.29 -1.54 -0.80
N ASP A 6 9.97 -1.36 -0.92
CA ASP A 6 9.34 -0.67 -2.06
C ASP A 6 8.81 0.70 -1.62
N THR A 7 8.59 1.60 -2.58
CA THR A 7 8.04 2.92 -2.30
C THR A 7 6.79 3.15 -3.12
N PHE A 8 5.79 3.75 -2.49
CA PHE A 8 4.50 4.00 -3.11
C PHE A 8 4.07 5.44 -2.83
N PRO A 9 3.59 6.19 -3.83
CA PRO A 9 3.12 7.55 -3.60
C PRO A 9 1.93 7.58 -2.63
N GLN A 10 1.96 8.48 -1.64
CA GLN A 10 0.91 8.61 -0.63
C GLN A 10 -0.39 9.25 -1.18
N TYR A 11 -0.41 9.73 -2.43
CA TYR A 11 -1.50 10.51 -3.01
C TYR A 11 -2.88 9.83 -2.84
N ARG A 12 -3.72 10.44 -1.98
CA ARG A 12 -5.10 10.03 -1.67
C ARG A 12 -5.28 8.58 -1.16
N LEU A 13 -4.23 7.97 -0.62
CA LEU A 13 -4.26 6.57 -0.19
C LEU A 13 -4.15 6.43 1.33
N TRP A 14 -5.05 5.67 1.95
CA TRP A 14 -5.00 5.39 3.39
C TRP A 14 -3.95 4.30 3.68
N LYS A 15 -3.07 4.57 4.63
CA LYS A 15 -2.07 3.61 5.12
C LYS A 15 -2.70 2.29 5.58
N SER A 16 -3.84 2.35 6.27
CA SER A 16 -4.59 1.17 6.72
C SER A 16 -5.09 0.32 5.56
N SER A 17 -5.66 0.94 4.52
CA SER A 17 -6.13 0.23 3.32
C SER A 17 -4.98 -0.36 2.52
N LEU A 18 -3.87 0.35 2.39
CA LEU A 18 -2.65 -0.16 1.77
C LEU A 18 -2.12 -1.38 2.52
N LEU A 19 -1.98 -1.26 3.84
CA LEU A 19 -1.52 -2.34 4.70
C LEU A 19 -2.45 -3.56 4.60
N GLY A 20 -3.77 -3.35 4.60
CA GLY A 20 -4.75 -4.41 4.43
C GLY A 20 -4.62 -5.13 3.09
N TYR A 21 -4.48 -4.39 2.00
CA TYR A 21 -4.24 -4.95 0.67
C TYR A 21 -2.95 -5.77 0.61
N LEU A 22 -1.85 -5.25 1.16
CA LEU A 22 -0.56 -5.95 1.18
C LEU A 22 -0.63 -7.24 1.98
N LYS A 23 -1.29 -7.23 3.15
CA LYS A 23 -1.51 -8.44 3.97
C LYS A 23 -2.38 -9.48 3.26
N GLN A 24 -3.34 -9.05 2.43
CA GLN A 24 -4.11 -9.97 1.59
C GLN A 24 -3.29 -10.55 0.43
N GLN A 25 -2.43 -9.75 -0.21
CA GLN A 25 -1.57 -10.23 -1.29
C GLN A 25 -0.47 -11.18 -0.80
N PHE A 26 -0.01 -10.99 0.44
CA PHE A 26 1.06 -11.76 1.05
C PHE A 26 0.64 -12.31 2.42
N PRO A 27 -0.34 -13.23 2.47
CA PRO A 27 -0.90 -13.72 3.74
C PRO A 27 0.15 -14.40 4.62
N THR A 28 1.07 -15.15 4.01
CA THR A 28 2.19 -15.83 4.67
C THR A 28 3.13 -14.86 5.39
N TYR A 29 3.25 -13.63 4.92
CA TYR A 29 4.15 -12.60 5.46
C TYR A 29 3.38 -11.46 6.13
N SER A 30 2.09 -11.65 6.41
CA SER A 30 1.20 -10.59 6.89
C SER A 30 1.64 -9.95 8.20
N ASN A 31 2.40 -10.67 9.03
CA ASN A 31 2.97 -10.15 10.27
C ASN A 31 4.25 -9.32 10.05
N ASP A 32 5.00 -9.60 9.00
CA ASP A 32 6.24 -8.89 8.66
C ASP A 32 5.99 -7.65 7.79
N ILE A 33 4.84 -7.58 7.12
CA ILE A 33 4.48 -6.46 6.27
C ILE A 33 4.25 -5.20 7.10
N SER A 34 4.99 -4.15 6.75
CA SER A 34 4.89 -2.85 7.40
C SER A 34 4.81 -1.72 6.35
N VAL A 35 4.05 -0.68 6.70
CA VAL A 35 3.92 0.54 5.89
C VAL A 35 4.34 1.72 6.74
N GLU A 36 5.43 2.38 6.36
CA GLU A 36 5.96 3.56 7.02
C GLU A 36 5.69 4.81 6.18
N GLU A 37 5.45 5.93 6.85
CA GLU A 37 5.24 7.22 6.19
C GLU A 37 6.57 7.96 6.09
N HIS A 38 6.93 8.37 4.88
CA HIS A 38 8.18 9.05 4.62
C HIS A 38 7.98 10.22 3.65
N GLY A 39 7.58 11.37 4.20
CA GLY A 39 7.28 12.57 3.43
C GLY A 39 6.00 12.40 2.60
N THR A 40 6.14 12.37 1.27
CA THR A 40 5.02 12.21 0.33
C THR A 40 4.87 10.77 -0.22
N VAL A 41 5.63 9.83 0.35
CA VAL A 41 5.62 8.42 -0.06
C VAL A 41 5.42 7.52 1.16
N TYR A 42 4.75 6.40 0.92
CA TYR A 42 4.75 5.25 1.80
C TYR A 42 5.93 4.34 1.46
N ARG A 43 6.69 3.98 2.49
CA ARG A 43 7.75 2.98 2.40
C ARG A 43 7.17 1.64 2.84
N LEU A 44 7.21 0.65 1.96
CA LEU A 44 6.60 -0.66 2.15
C LEU A 44 7.71 -1.68 2.40
N THR A 45 7.65 -2.35 3.55
CA THR A 45 8.48 -3.51 3.83
C THR A 45 7.66 -4.74 3.50
N ILE A 46 7.98 -5.40 2.39
CA ILE A 46 7.19 -6.49 1.80
C ILE A 46 8.11 -7.61 1.31
N PRO A 47 7.63 -8.86 1.18
CA PRO A 47 8.47 -9.98 0.74
C PRO A 47 8.93 -9.88 -0.72
N GLN A 48 8.19 -9.15 -1.57
CA GLN A 48 8.51 -8.96 -2.99
C GLN A 48 8.00 -7.61 -3.48
N LYS A 49 8.64 -7.04 -4.51
CA LYS A 49 8.20 -5.76 -5.11
C LYS A 49 6.81 -5.90 -5.73
N LEU A 50 6.04 -4.82 -5.63
CA LEU A 50 4.73 -4.73 -6.27
C LEU A 50 4.85 -4.73 -7.79
N THR A 51 4.08 -5.59 -8.44
CA THR A 51 3.97 -5.62 -9.90
C THR A 51 3.25 -4.38 -10.42
N PRO A 52 3.43 -4.00 -11.70
CA PRO A 52 2.69 -2.88 -12.31
C PRO A 52 1.17 -3.02 -12.16
N ALA A 53 0.64 -4.24 -12.26
CA ALA A 53 -0.76 -4.54 -12.09
C ALA A 53 -1.25 -4.25 -10.65
N GLN A 54 -0.50 -4.71 -9.63
CA GLN A 54 -0.81 -4.43 -8.22
C GLN A 54 -0.72 -2.93 -7.92
N ARG A 55 0.31 -2.24 -8.44
CA ARG A 55 0.45 -0.78 -8.29
C ARG A 55 -0.77 -0.06 -8.88
N ASN A 56 -1.18 -0.45 -10.08
CA ASN A 56 -2.35 0.13 -10.74
C ASN A 56 -3.64 -0.15 -9.95
N TYR A 57 -3.79 -1.36 -9.41
CA TYR A 57 -4.92 -1.72 -8.56
C TYR A 57 -4.97 -0.85 -7.30
N ILE A 58 -3.84 -0.68 -6.60
CA ILE A 58 -3.76 0.18 -5.41
C ILE A 58 -4.13 1.62 -5.75
N LEU A 59 -3.62 2.16 -6.87
CA LEU A 59 -3.91 3.53 -7.29
C LEU A 59 -5.38 3.76 -7.66
N ASN A 60 -6.07 2.76 -8.21
CA ASN A 60 -7.46 2.92 -8.68
C ASN A 60 -8.51 2.47 -7.65
N TYR A 61 -8.24 1.42 -6.89
CA TYR A 61 -9.25 0.72 -6.08
C TYR A 61 -9.00 0.78 -4.57
N VAL A 62 -7.75 0.97 -4.13
CA VAL A 62 -7.43 1.18 -2.71
C VAL A 62 -7.61 2.67 -2.33
N ARG A 63 -7.87 3.54 -3.32
CA ARG A 63 -8.38 4.91 -3.12
C ARG A 63 -9.85 4.87 -2.69
N TYR A 64 -10.08 5.05 -1.39
CA TYR A 64 -11.33 5.61 -0.87
C TYR A 64 -10.96 6.78 0.04
N ARG A 65 -10.49 7.87 -0.56
CA ARG A 65 -10.96 9.17 -0.07
C ARG A 65 -12.27 9.34 -0.82
N PRO A 66 -13.46 9.26 -0.20
CA PRO A 66 -14.55 10.01 -0.78
C PRO A 66 -13.96 11.42 -0.94
N ASP A 67 -14.01 11.95 -2.17
CA ASP A 67 -14.25 13.38 -2.25
C ASP A 67 -15.47 13.54 -1.35
N SER A 68 -15.31 14.24 -0.22
CA SER A 68 -16.48 14.75 0.48
C SER A 68 -17.10 15.71 -0.52
N ASP A 69 -17.89 15.13 -1.43
CA ASP A 69 -18.89 15.83 -2.20
C ASP A 69 -19.92 16.20 -1.16
N ASP A 70 -19.83 17.47 -0.81
CA ASP A 70 -20.78 18.29 -0.11
C ASP A 70 -22.16 18.13 -0.78
N ASP A 71 -23.14 17.54 -0.06
CA ASP A 71 -24.57 17.92 -0.10
C ASP A 71 -25.28 17.46 1.18
#